data_AF-A0AA96IS06-F1
#
_entry.id   AF-A0AA96IS06-F1
#
_cell.length_a   1.000
_cell.length_b   1.000
_cell.length_c   1.000
_cell.angle_alpha   90.00
_cell.angle_beta   90.00
_cell.angle_gamma   90.00
#
_symmetry.space_group_name_H-M   'P 1'
#
loop_
_entity.id
_entity.type
_entity.pdbx_description
1 polymer ?
#
loop_
_entity_poly.entity_id
_entity_poly.type
_entity_poly.pdbx_seq_one_letter_code
_entity_poly.pdbx_strand_id
1 'polypeptide(L)'
;MTTTTTQRPAARAGVIGGYIRSMDILSRFFAYLACALFIAGVLAICQMVFIRYALGMSTSWQTEFTIFSVTGAMLLGSPYVLMTGGHVAITILPDALGGVVKRAMQLIAALFGLGFCVALAYGAWVYVIEAFHGGWTTGSVWNPPLWPALLPMALGATLLSLQYVADILRGEG
;
A
#
# COMPACT_ATOMS: atom_id res chain seq x y z
N MET A 1 -27.98 9.53 38.44
CA MET A 1 -27.70 10.73 37.62
C MET A 1 -26.19 10.71 37.39
N THR A 2 -25.64 10.17 36.32
CA THR A 2 -25.85 10.39 34.88
C THR A 2 -25.63 9.10 34.07
N THR A 3 -26.41 8.94 33.02
CA THR A 3 -26.44 7.81 32.09
C THR A 3 -25.23 7.83 31.13
N THR A 4 -24.42 6.78 31.11
CA THR A 4 -23.39 6.56 30.09
C THR A 4 -24.03 5.94 28.85
N THR A 5 -24.59 6.77 27.97
CA THR A 5 -25.04 6.35 26.64
C THR A 5 -23.82 6.13 25.75
N THR A 6 -23.33 4.89 25.70
CA THR A 6 -22.44 4.40 24.64
C THR A 6 -23.23 4.31 23.33
N GLN A 7 -23.44 5.45 22.67
CA GLN A 7 -23.90 5.45 21.29
C GLN A 7 -22.74 5.00 20.39
N ARG A 8 -22.64 3.68 20.15
CA ARG A 8 -21.99 3.17 18.93
C ARG A 8 -22.77 3.75 17.76
N PRO A 9 -22.15 4.51 16.84
CA PRO A 9 -22.87 4.94 15.65
C PRO A 9 -23.35 3.67 14.95
N ALA A 10 -24.65 3.57 14.75
CA ALA A 10 -25.27 2.51 13.98
C ALA A 10 -24.55 2.46 12.62
N ALA A 11 -23.73 1.42 12.44
CA ALA A 11 -23.09 1.13 11.17
C ALA A 11 -24.21 1.15 10.12
N ARG A 12 -24.15 2.10 9.19
CA ARG A 12 -25.11 2.23 8.11
C ARG A 12 -25.13 0.91 7.34
N ALA A 13 -26.11 0.06 7.64
CA ALA A 13 -26.33 -1.21 6.98
C ALA A 13 -26.84 -0.92 5.57
N GLY A 14 -25.95 -1.07 4.60
CA GLY A 14 -26.20 -0.88 3.17
C GLY A 14 -24.99 -1.34 2.37
N VAL A 15 -25.13 -1.39 1.04
CA VAL A 15 -24.08 -1.83 0.11
C VAL A 15 -22.75 -1.09 0.35
N ILE A 16 -22.82 0.19 0.73
CA ILE A 16 -21.65 1.03 1.06
C ILE A 16 -20.92 0.52 2.31
N GLY A 17 -21.65 0.15 3.36
CA GLY A 17 -21.06 -0.40 4.60
C GLY A 17 -20.40 -1.76 4.37
N GLY A 18 -20.98 -2.57 3.47
CA GLY A 18 -20.38 -3.84 3.03
C GLY A 18 -19.08 -3.63 2.26
N TYR A 19 -19.07 -2.71 1.29
CA TYR A 19 -17.88 -2.36 0.50
C TYR A 19 -16.72 -1.89 1.38
N ILE A 20 -16.99 -0.95 2.29
CA ILE A 20 -15.98 -0.40 3.22
C ILE A 20 -15.40 -1.53 4.09
N ARG A 21 -16.24 -2.42 4.63
CA ARG A 21 -15.77 -3.52 5.46
C ARG A 21 -14.91 -4.51 4.68
N SER A 22 -15.28 -4.81 3.44
CA SER A 22 -14.49 -5.67 2.56
C SER A 22 -13.13 -5.05 2.25
N MET A 23 -13.08 -3.74 1.95
CA MET A 23 -11.82 -3.02 1.75
C MET A 23 -10.96 -3.00 3.02
N ASP A 24 -11.54 -2.73 4.19
CA ASP A 24 -10.78 -2.74 5.43
C ASP A 24 -10.17 -4.13 5.75
N ILE A 25 -10.89 -5.21 5.45
CA ILE A 25 -10.38 -6.58 5.60
C ILE A 25 -9.26 -6.85 4.60
N LEU A 26 -9.45 -6.44 3.35
CA LEU A 26 -8.47 -6.63 2.28
C LEU A 26 -7.18 -5.87 2.59
N SER A 27 -7.27 -4.59 2.95
CA SER A 27 -6.14 -3.75 3.34
C SER A 27 -5.38 -4.34 4.54
N ARG A 28 -6.08 -4.90 5.55
CA ARG A 28 -5.43 -5.62 6.66
C ARG A 28 -4.70 -6.88 6.19
N PHE A 29 -5.31 -7.68 5.32
CA PHE A 29 -4.67 -8.88 4.78
C PHE A 29 -3.37 -8.53 4.03
N PHE A 30 -3.41 -7.51 3.18
CA PHE A 30 -2.22 -7.03 2.47
C PHE A 30 -1.16 -6.43 3.40
N ALA A 31 -1.56 -5.83 4.52
CA ALA A 31 -0.61 -5.40 5.54
C ALA A 31 0.14 -6.57 6.20
N TYR A 32 -0.55 -7.68 6.49
CA TYR A 32 0.13 -8.89 7.00
C TYR A 32 1.07 -9.50 5.97
N LEU A 33 0.65 -9.55 4.69
CA LEU A 33 1.50 -10.01 3.60
C LEU A 33 2.74 -9.12 3.43
N ALA A 34 2.56 -7.79 3.53
CA ALA A 34 3.66 -6.83 3.49
C ALA A 34 4.64 -7.05 4.65
N CYS A 35 4.15 -7.28 5.86
CA CYS A 35 5.01 -7.58 7.01
C CYS A 35 5.80 -8.88 6.79
N ALA A 36 5.16 -9.93 6.27
CA ALA A 36 5.84 -11.19 5.96
C ALA A 36 6.94 -11.01 4.90
N LEU A 37 6.67 -10.25 3.82
CA LEU A 37 7.67 -9.91 2.80
C LEU A 37 8.82 -9.10 3.39
N PHE A 38 8.54 -8.13 4.25
CA PHE A 38 9.58 -7.33 4.90
C PHE A 38 10.50 -8.20 5.76
N ILE A 39 9.93 -9.08 6.58
CA ILE A 39 10.69 -10.04 7.40
C ILE A 39 11.52 -10.95 6.50
N ALA A 40 10.97 -11.45 5.39
CA ALA A 40 11.71 -12.27 4.44
C ALA A 40 12.93 -11.52 3.85
N GLY A 41 12.77 -10.24 3.50
CA GLY A 41 13.87 -9.39 3.03
C GLY A 41 14.95 -9.20 4.10
N VAL A 42 14.57 -8.94 5.35
CA VAL A 42 15.52 -8.82 6.47
C VAL A 42 16.29 -10.12 6.67
N LEU A 43 15.60 -11.27 6.67
CA LEU A 43 16.23 -12.58 6.81
C LEU A 43 17.20 -12.86 5.66
N ALA A 44 16.87 -12.47 4.43
CA ALA A 44 17.76 -12.62 3.27
C ALA A 44 19.05 -11.80 3.43
N ILE A 45 18.96 -10.54 3.91
CA ILE A 45 20.16 -9.73 4.21
C ILE A 45 20.96 -10.35 5.35
N CYS A 46 20.33 -10.77 6.45
CA CYS A 46 21.02 -11.41 7.56
C CYS A 46 21.77 -12.66 7.11
N GLN A 47 21.14 -13.47 6.25
CA GLN A 47 21.74 -14.66 5.67
C GLN A 47 22.87 -14.32 4.67
N MET A 48 22.74 -13.23 3.90
CA MET A 48 23.83 -12.70 3.06
C MET A 48 25.06 -12.33 3.89
N VAL A 49 24.87 -11.61 4.99
CA VAL A 49 25.96 -11.25 5.92
C VAL A 49 26.58 -12.52 6.51
N PHE A 50 25.76 -13.47 6.96
CA PHE A 50 26.26 -14.73 7.51
C PHE A 50 27.12 -15.51 6.51
N ILE A 51 26.64 -15.75 5.28
CA ILE A 51 27.41 -16.46 4.25
C ILE A 51 28.72 -15.72 3.93
N ARG A 52 28.66 -14.39 3.83
CA ARG A 52 29.82 -13.59 3.48
C ARG A 52 30.92 -13.63 4.53
N TYR A 53 30.56 -13.53 5.81
CA TYR A 53 31.55 -13.43 6.89
C TYR A 53 31.89 -14.78 7.53
N ALA A 54 30.96 -15.73 7.61
CA ALA A 54 31.21 -17.05 8.20
C ALA A 54 31.73 -18.07 7.19
N LEU A 55 31.22 -18.06 5.96
CA LEU A 55 31.55 -19.04 4.92
C LEU A 55 32.50 -18.49 3.84
N GLY A 56 32.76 -17.17 3.84
CA GLY A 56 33.65 -16.53 2.88
C GLY A 56 33.15 -16.52 1.43
N MET A 57 31.88 -16.82 1.19
CA MET A 57 31.27 -16.88 -0.14
C MET A 57 30.35 -15.67 -0.40
N SER A 58 30.05 -15.38 -1.66
CA SER A 58 29.08 -14.35 -2.04
C SER A 58 28.06 -14.95 -2.99
N THR A 59 26.77 -14.78 -2.66
CA THR A 59 25.64 -15.27 -3.46
C THR A 59 24.92 -14.08 -4.09
N SER A 60 24.62 -14.16 -5.39
CA SER A 60 24.06 -13.02 -6.13
C SER A 60 22.58 -12.78 -5.83
N TRP A 61 21.77 -13.84 -5.72
CA TRP A 61 20.30 -13.79 -5.66
C TRP A 61 19.68 -13.00 -4.49
N GLN A 62 20.42 -12.80 -3.40
CA GLN A 62 19.90 -12.17 -2.18
C GLN A 62 19.55 -10.69 -2.39
N THR A 63 20.29 -10.00 -3.26
CA THR A 63 20.13 -8.56 -3.47
C THR A 63 18.78 -8.28 -4.11
N GLU A 64 18.49 -8.94 -5.22
CA GLU A 64 17.24 -8.77 -5.97
C GLU A 64 16.05 -9.30 -5.16
N PHE A 65 16.18 -10.44 -4.48
CA PHE A 65 15.13 -10.95 -3.61
C PHE A 65 14.76 -9.95 -2.52
N THR A 66 15.76 -9.32 -1.89
CA THR A 66 15.55 -8.29 -0.87
C THR A 66 14.87 -7.06 -1.46
N ILE A 67 15.33 -6.57 -2.61
CA ILE A 67 14.73 -5.42 -3.29
C ILE A 67 13.26 -5.69 -3.59
N PHE A 68 12.94 -6.86 -4.16
CA PHE A 68 11.57 -7.24 -4.49
C PHE A 68 10.68 -7.38 -3.26
N SER A 69 11.21 -7.99 -2.19
CA SER A 69 10.48 -8.19 -0.94
C SER A 69 10.18 -6.86 -0.24
N VAL A 70 11.15 -5.96 -0.13
CA VAL A 70 10.98 -4.66 0.51
C VAL A 70 10.08 -3.75 -0.33
N THR A 71 10.24 -3.76 -1.66
CA THR A 71 9.39 -3.00 -2.59
C THR A 71 7.94 -3.48 -2.49
N GLY A 72 7.73 -4.81 -2.51
CA GLY A 72 6.41 -5.40 -2.35
C GLY A 72 5.80 -5.08 -0.98
N ALA A 73 6.58 -5.14 0.09
CA ALA A 73 6.11 -4.77 1.43
C ALA A 73 5.64 -3.31 1.50
N MET A 74 6.42 -2.38 0.94
CA MET A 74 6.09 -0.96 0.97
C MET A 74 4.79 -0.66 0.20
N LEU A 75 4.63 -1.25 -0.98
CA LEU A 75 3.49 -0.98 -1.87
C LEU A 75 2.22 -1.67 -1.37
N LEU A 76 2.30 -2.94 -0.94
CA LEU A 76 1.15 -3.68 -0.42
C LEU A 76 0.71 -3.18 0.99
N GLY A 77 1.64 -2.61 1.77
CA GLY A 77 1.32 -2.00 3.06
C GLY A 77 0.70 -0.60 2.97
N SER A 78 0.90 0.10 1.86
CA SER A 78 0.39 1.48 1.65
C SER A 78 -1.13 1.68 1.85
N PRO A 79 -2.04 0.82 1.35
CA PRO A 79 -3.49 1.00 1.56
C PRO A 79 -3.88 0.92 3.04
N TYR A 80 -3.19 0.09 3.83
CA TYR A 80 -3.43 0.01 5.27
C TYR A 80 -3.01 1.28 6.00
N VAL A 81 -1.84 1.85 5.64
CA VAL A 81 -1.36 3.11 6.20
C VAL A 81 -2.33 4.25 5.90
N LEU A 82 -2.86 4.30 4.67
CA LEU A 82 -3.89 5.27 4.29
C LEU A 82 -5.16 5.08 5.13
N MET A 83 -5.63 3.85 5.30
CA MET A 83 -6.81 3.52 6.13
C MET A 83 -6.64 3.93 7.60
N THR A 84 -5.43 3.83 8.16
CA THR A 84 -5.15 4.27 9.54
C THR A 84 -4.93 5.77 9.69
N GLY A 85 -5.04 6.54 8.61
CA GLY A 85 -4.72 7.98 8.61
C GLY A 85 -3.23 8.27 8.82
N GLY A 86 -2.36 7.28 8.58
CA GLY A 86 -0.90 7.39 8.76
C GLY A 86 -0.18 7.97 7.54
N HIS A 87 -0.88 8.20 6.44
CA HIS A 87 -0.34 8.98 5.33
C HIS A 87 -0.25 10.43 5.79
N VAL A 88 0.91 11.08 5.63
CA VAL A 88 1.19 12.41 6.19
C VAL A 88 0.23 13.44 5.58
N ALA A 89 -0.93 13.61 6.21
CA ALA A 89 -1.91 14.63 5.85
C ALA A 89 -1.56 15.90 6.63
N ILE A 90 -1.28 16.99 5.92
CA ILE A 90 -1.03 18.28 6.55
C ILE A 90 -2.39 18.85 6.97
N THR A 91 -2.83 18.55 8.19
CA THR A 91 -4.13 19.02 8.72
C THR A 91 -4.07 20.43 9.33
N ILE A 92 -2.87 21.00 9.49
CA ILE A 92 -2.65 22.30 10.15
C ILE A 92 -3.48 23.42 9.50
N LEU A 93 -3.49 23.47 8.16
CA LEU A 93 -4.22 24.50 7.42
C LEU A 93 -5.74 24.26 7.41
N PRO A 94 -6.25 23.04 7.11
CA PRO A 94 -7.67 22.73 7.25
C PRO A 94 -8.23 22.92 8.66
N ASP A 95 -7.47 22.57 9.71
CA ASP A 95 -7.88 22.69 11.11
C ASP A 95 -7.99 24.16 11.55
N ALA A 96 -7.21 25.06 10.94
CA ALA A 96 -7.30 26.50 11.19
C ALA A 96 -8.52 27.16 10.50
N LEU A 97 -8.98 26.64 9.36
CA LEU A 97 -10.04 27.26 8.54
C LEU A 97 -11.47 26.84 8.91
N GLY A 98 -11.66 25.69 9.57
CA GLY A 98 -12.94 25.26 10.14
C GLY A 98 -14.10 25.05 9.16
N GLY A 99 -15.11 24.28 9.60
CA GLY A 99 -16.41 24.18 8.91
C GLY A 99 -16.36 23.57 7.50
N VAL A 100 -17.11 24.17 6.56
CA VAL A 100 -17.32 23.66 5.20
C VAL A 100 -16.05 23.74 4.34
N VAL A 101 -15.19 24.73 4.58
CA VAL A 101 -13.94 24.93 3.82
C VAL A 101 -12.94 23.82 4.13
N LYS A 102 -12.82 23.42 5.41
CA LYS A 102 -12.04 22.24 5.82
C LYS A 102 -12.45 21.01 5.02
N ARG A 103 -13.77 20.77 4.91
CA ARG A 103 -14.28 19.59 4.20
C ARG A 103 -14.01 19.61 2.70
N ALA A 104 -14.19 20.78 2.07
CA ALA A 104 -13.87 20.95 0.66
C ALA A 104 -12.38 20.70 0.37
N MET A 105 -11.48 21.20 1.23
CA MET A 105 -10.04 21.00 1.07
C MET A 105 -9.62 19.52 1.20
N GLN A 106 -10.16 18.81 2.20
CA GLN A 106 -9.88 17.39 2.38
C GLN A 106 -10.43 16.55 1.22
N LEU A 107 -11.64 16.85 0.72
CA LEU A 107 -12.21 16.19 -0.45
C LEU A 107 -11.35 16.42 -1.71
N ILE A 108 -10.91 17.67 -1.95
CA ILE A 108 -10.04 18.00 -3.08
C ILE A 108 -8.73 17.22 -2.99
N ALA A 109 -8.10 17.20 -1.81
CA ALA A 109 -6.87 16.44 -1.59
C ALA A 109 -7.06 14.94 -1.85
N ALA A 110 -8.17 14.37 -1.38
CA ALA A 110 -8.52 12.97 -1.63
C ALA A 110 -8.75 12.68 -3.12
N LEU A 111 -9.39 13.59 -3.86
CA LEU A 111 -9.59 13.46 -5.31
C LEU A 111 -8.27 13.53 -6.10
N PHE A 112 -7.36 14.44 -5.74
CA PHE A 112 -6.02 14.49 -6.34
C PHE A 112 -5.21 13.24 -6.03
N GLY A 113 -5.26 12.77 -4.77
CA GLY A 113 -4.64 11.52 -4.35
C GLY A 113 -5.17 10.32 -5.14
N LEU A 114 -6.50 10.22 -5.28
CA LEU A 114 -7.16 9.20 -6.09
C LEU A 114 -6.70 9.25 -7.55
N GLY A 115 -6.71 10.44 -8.18
CA GLY A 115 -6.27 10.61 -9.56
C GLY A 115 -4.83 10.17 -9.79
N PHE A 116 -3.93 10.55 -8.89
CA PHE A 116 -2.54 10.11 -8.91
C PHE A 116 -2.42 8.59 -8.75
N CYS A 117 -3.13 7.99 -7.80
CA CYS A 117 -3.10 6.54 -7.57
C CYS A 117 -3.64 5.75 -8.77
N VAL A 118 -4.69 6.24 -9.42
CA VAL A 118 -5.24 5.62 -10.64
C VAL A 118 -4.23 5.69 -11.79
N ALA A 119 -3.59 6.85 -12.01
CA ALA A 119 -2.56 6.99 -13.03
C ALA A 119 -1.36 6.06 -12.77
N LEU A 120 -0.93 5.96 -11.51
CA LEU A 120 0.15 5.08 -11.09
C LEU A 120 -0.22 3.60 -11.26
N ALA A 121 -1.45 3.20 -10.91
CA ALA A 121 -1.94 1.84 -11.12
C ALA A 121 -2.01 1.47 -12.62
N TYR A 122 -2.49 2.40 -13.46
CA TYR A 122 -2.51 2.21 -14.91
C TYR A 122 -1.10 2.01 -15.47
N GLY A 123 -0.17 2.92 -15.16
CA GLY A 123 1.22 2.82 -15.61
C GLY A 123 1.91 1.55 -15.13
N ALA A 124 1.69 1.16 -13.86
CA ALA A 124 2.24 -0.07 -13.30
C ALA A 124 1.72 -1.31 -14.02
N TRP A 125 0.42 -1.38 -14.34
CA TRP A 125 -0.14 -2.51 -15.08
C TRP A 125 0.38 -2.61 -16.52
N VAL A 126 0.49 -1.48 -17.21
CA VAL A 126 1.11 -1.43 -18.55
C VAL A 126 2.53 -1.99 -18.48
N TYR A 127 3.31 -1.55 -17.51
CA TYR A 127 4.70 -1.97 -17.34
C TYR A 127 4.83 -3.46 -16.96
N VAL A 128 3.92 -4.00 -16.15
CA VAL A 128 3.85 -5.45 -15.85
C VAL A 128 3.59 -6.26 -17.12
N ILE A 129 2.63 -5.84 -17.94
CA ILE A 129 2.24 -6.55 -19.16
C ILE A 129 3.38 -6.49 -20.19
N GLU A 130 4.00 -5.32 -20.35
CA GLU A 130 5.18 -5.15 -21.21
C GLU A 130 6.35 -6.01 -20.75
N ALA A 131 6.65 -6.02 -19.45
CA ALA A 131 7.71 -6.86 -18.90
C ALA A 131 7.42 -8.36 -19.06
N PHE A 132 6.16 -8.77 -18.96
CA PHE A 132 5.74 -10.16 -19.15
C PHE A 132 5.86 -10.60 -20.62
N HIS A 133 5.32 -9.82 -21.55
CA HIS A 133 5.40 -10.14 -22.99
C HIS A 133 6.80 -9.96 -23.56
N GLY A 134 7.54 -8.94 -23.11
CA GLY A 134 8.90 -8.64 -23.52
C GLY A 134 9.96 -9.54 -22.89
N GLY A 135 9.58 -10.39 -21.92
CA GLY A 135 10.51 -11.28 -21.24
C GLY A 135 11.61 -10.52 -20.49
N TRP A 136 11.30 -9.34 -19.95
CA TRP A 136 12.31 -8.48 -19.34
C TRP A 136 12.85 -9.09 -18.05
N THR A 137 14.17 -8.99 -17.89
CA THR A 137 14.90 -9.47 -16.72
C THR A 137 15.70 -8.33 -16.11
N THR A 138 16.17 -8.50 -14.88
CA THR A 138 16.92 -7.47 -14.15
C THR A 138 18.27 -7.11 -14.75
N GLY A 139 18.80 -7.92 -15.68
CA GLY A 139 20.13 -7.73 -16.26
C GLY A 139 21.27 -7.94 -15.25
N SER A 140 20.97 -8.52 -14.09
CA SER A 140 21.92 -8.78 -13.01
C SER A 140 22.51 -10.20 -13.09
N VAL A 141 23.46 -10.54 -12.21
CA VAL A 141 24.11 -11.87 -12.21
C VAL A 141 23.11 -13.01 -11.99
N TRP A 142 22.06 -12.80 -11.19
CA TRP A 142 21.00 -13.78 -10.99
C TRP A 142 19.90 -13.71 -12.07
N ASN A 143 19.73 -12.55 -12.70
CA ASN A 143 18.84 -12.28 -13.82
C ASN A 143 17.39 -12.82 -13.69
N PRO A 144 16.70 -12.65 -12.54
CA PRO A 144 15.30 -13.06 -12.43
C PRO A 144 14.40 -12.26 -13.40
N PRO A 145 13.23 -12.83 -13.78
CA PRO A 145 12.22 -12.09 -14.52
C PRO A 145 11.73 -10.89 -13.71
N LEU A 146 11.46 -9.77 -14.39
CA LEU A 146 11.11 -8.50 -13.76
C LEU A 146 9.62 -8.42 -13.38
N TRP A 147 8.75 -9.09 -14.15
CA TRP A 147 7.29 -9.01 -13.97
C TRP A 147 6.80 -9.37 -12.55
N PRO A 148 7.36 -10.36 -11.79
CA PRO A 148 6.89 -10.67 -10.45
C PRO A 148 7.23 -9.55 -9.45
N ALA A 149 8.30 -8.81 -9.67
CA ALA A 149 8.69 -7.68 -8.84
C ALA A 149 7.80 -6.45 -9.06
N LEU A 150 7.24 -6.32 -10.26
CA LEU A 150 6.34 -5.23 -10.64
C LEU A 150 4.89 -5.47 -10.23
N LEU A 151 4.48 -6.73 -10.05
CA LEU A 151 3.12 -7.08 -9.62
C LEU A 151 2.70 -6.44 -8.28
N PRO A 152 3.52 -6.47 -7.22
CA PRO A 152 3.18 -5.78 -5.97
C PRO A 152 2.95 -4.27 -6.14
N MET A 153 3.64 -3.64 -7.09
CA MET A 153 3.44 -2.22 -7.42
C MET A 153 2.08 -1.99 -8.06
N ALA A 154 1.72 -2.78 -9.07
CA ALA A 154 0.42 -2.67 -9.72
C ALA A 154 -0.73 -2.99 -8.75
N LEU A 155 -0.61 -4.07 -7.98
CA LEU A 155 -1.60 -4.49 -6.99
C LEU A 155 -1.74 -3.47 -5.86
N GLY A 156 -0.63 -3.02 -5.26
CA GLY A 156 -0.64 -2.02 -4.20
C GLY A 156 -1.30 -0.71 -4.63
N ALA A 157 -0.98 -0.22 -5.84
CA ALA A 157 -1.58 0.98 -6.39
C ALA A 157 -3.08 0.84 -6.66
N THR A 158 -3.54 -0.32 -7.17
CA THR A 158 -4.97 -0.59 -7.35
C THR A 158 -5.73 -0.67 -6.03
N LEU A 159 -5.13 -1.25 -4.99
CA LEU A 159 -5.75 -1.31 -3.67
C LEU A 159 -5.82 0.07 -3.04
N LEU A 160 -4.78 0.87 -3.20
CA LEU A 160 -4.72 2.25 -2.70
C LEU A 160 -5.80 3.12 -3.35
N SER A 161 -6.03 3.00 -4.66
CA SER A 161 -7.10 3.73 -5.33
C SER A 161 -8.49 3.30 -4.87
N LEU A 162 -8.73 1.99 -4.67
CA LEU A 162 -9.98 1.48 -4.10
C LEU A 162 -10.20 1.97 -2.66
N GLN A 163 -9.14 2.06 -1.86
CA GLN A 163 -9.19 2.58 -0.49
C GLN A 163 -9.51 4.08 -0.47
N TYR A 164 -8.96 4.88 -1.39
CA TYR A 164 -9.34 6.29 -1.54
C TYR A 164 -10.83 6.46 -1.86
N VAL A 165 -11.39 5.60 -2.71
CA VAL A 165 -12.85 5.61 -2.98
C VAL A 165 -13.64 5.28 -1.71
N ALA A 166 -13.18 4.31 -0.92
CA ALA A 166 -13.83 3.96 0.35
C ALA A 166 -13.80 5.12 1.36
N ASP A 167 -12.70 5.87 1.42
CA ASP A 167 -12.53 7.04 2.29
C ASP A 167 -13.45 8.19 1.90
N ILE A 168 -13.52 8.52 0.61
CA ILE A 168 -14.44 9.52 0.06
C ILE A 168 -15.90 9.15 0.34
N LEU A 169 -16.26 7.87 0.21
CA LEU A 169 -17.62 7.37 0.52
C LEU A 169 -17.94 7.39 2.02
N ARG A 170 -16.93 7.28 2.88
CA ARG A 170 -17.10 7.33 4.34
C ARG A 170 -17.38 8.75 4.83
N GLY A 171 -16.93 9.76 4.08
CA GLY A 171 -17.17 11.17 4.38
C GLY A 171 -16.38 11.68 5.58
N GLU A 172 -15.20 11.10 5.83
CA GLU A 172 -14.27 11.51 6.91
C GLU A 172 -13.29 12.64 6.49
N GLY A 173 -13.53 13.24 5.32
CA GLY A 173 -12.90 14.49 4.95
C GLY A 173 -13.77 15.70 5.23
#